data_AF-A0A813EE29-F1
#
_entry.id   AF-A0A813EE29-F1
#
_cell.length_a   1.000
_cell.length_b   1.000
_cell.length_c   1.000
_cell.angle_alpha   90.00
_cell.angle_beta   90.00
_cell.angle_gamma   90.00
#
_symmetry.space_group_name_H-M   'P 1'
#
loop_
_entity.id
_entity.type
_entity.pdbx_description
1 polymer ?
#
loop_
_entity_poly.entity_id
_entity_poly.type
_entity_poly.pdbx_seq_one_letter_code
_entity_poly.pdbx_strand_id
1 'polypeptide(L)'
;MVPLLLAVGLFAVIAGGQLPPASSGGFGGFGVQNYRLGGCPEAPLWTDLLQEIGRGAELFKSGNYASAKALLAEAAEAVTRDESQAFSCSLGIASLYRALAFAHCADTRQDPQLTRRANQIGLRFLHLAMNWLTHTFVTSGHDQPLIDGSAWPISIQEINDDLTSVASAIARSGPTGHAPTLAGRELRHDYSRRDLKIAIVSLCAYPADHPLPGFSMSNQGMYAKRHGYTYIVERELVDTRRPPAWGKVKLVEREVLSGRWDWVVWSDCDTYFMNMSTTVESVLYTYAGRKAAGGDLELDPEVHMIVTEDSAMLNTGIFFARCTDWVGGLLRRVWGSDTSPWINHPWWENAAFGWEFLKDMPRNFATEDPAEWALRGEDDLTGVYARQVRVAPQSHFNSYHPITSRFQHDTWQEGKYVIAFNGVLSGSSPAVVQTLYANYYRLACELNNVQSQCVSSDW
;
A
#
# COMPACT_ATOMS: atom_id res chain seq x y z
N MET A 1 3.01 26.63 7.09
CA MET A 1 3.92 26.35 8.23
C MET A 1 4.40 24.89 8.30
N VAL A 2 3.67 23.91 7.74
CA VAL A 2 4.14 22.51 7.61
C VAL A 2 5.35 22.30 6.66
N PRO A 3 5.49 23.01 5.52
CA PRO A 3 6.64 22.81 4.61
C PRO A 3 7.99 23.15 5.26
N LEU A 4 7.99 24.09 6.20
CA LEU A 4 9.21 24.59 6.85
C LEU A 4 9.76 23.62 7.90
N LEU A 5 8.90 22.79 8.52
CA LEU A 5 9.32 21.78 9.51
C LEU A 5 9.83 20.50 8.83
N LEU A 6 9.23 20.11 7.70
CA LEU A 6 9.67 18.97 6.87
C LEU A 6 11.04 19.20 6.24
N ALA A 7 11.30 20.43 5.79
CA ALA A 7 12.62 20.86 5.34
C ALA A 7 13.70 20.58 6.41
N VAL A 8 13.48 21.00 7.67
CA VAL A 8 14.48 20.99 8.75
C VAL A 8 15.01 19.58 9.08
N GLY A 9 14.23 18.52 8.89
CA GLY A 9 14.66 17.13 9.10
C GLY A 9 15.72 16.67 8.09
N LEU A 10 15.51 16.91 6.79
CA LEU A 10 16.53 16.65 5.75
C LEU A 10 17.81 17.50 5.99
N PHE A 11 17.64 18.70 6.56
CA PHE A 11 18.75 19.62 6.84
C PHE A 11 19.63 19.21 8.02
N ALA A 12 19.13 18.53 9.05
CA ALA A 12 19.95 18.17 10.21
C ALA A 12 21.04 17.14 9.86
N VAL A 13 20.75 16.19 8.97
CA VAL A 13 21.71 15.16 8.54
C VAL A 13 22.69 15.72 7.49
N ILE A 14 22.24 16.57 6.56
CA ILE A 14 23.12 17.11 5.51
C ILE A 14 23.94 18.32 5.99
N ALA A 15 23.45 19.14 6.92
CA ALA A 15 24.21 20.30 7.43
C ALA A 15 25.20 19.92 8.56
N GLY A 16 25.00 18.79 9.25
CA GLY A 16 25.95 18.26 10.23
C GLY A 16 27.15 17.55 9.61
N GLY A 17 27.02 17.08 8.36
CA GLY A 17 28.11 16.57 7.54
C GLY A 17 28.48 17.56 6.44
N GLN A 18 29.27 18.58 6.77
CA GLN A 18 29.97 19.33 5.72
C GLN A 18 30.83 18.33 4.93
N LEU A 19 30.41 17.98 3.71
CA LEU A 19 31.35 17.47 2.71
C LEU A 19 32.40 18.57 2.53
N PRO A 20 33.69 18.29 2.75
CA PRO A 20 34.72 19.32 2.67
C PRO A 20 34.75 19.89 1.25
N PRO A 21 34.98 21.20 1.09
CA PRO A 21 35.09 21.81 -0.22
C PRO A 21 36.23 21.14 -0.99
N ALA A 22 35.98 20.86 -2.28
CA ALA A 22 37.01 20.41 -3.21
C ALA A 22 38.09 21.50 -3.34
N SER A 23 39.10 21.44 -2.48
CA SER A 23 40.28 22.28 -2.56
C SER A 23 41.36 21.52 -3.33
N SER A 24 41.74 22.10 -4.47
CA SER A 24 42.89 21.68 -5.25
C SER A 24 44.18 22.00 -4.49
N GLY A 25 44.66 21.05 -3.67
CA GLY A 25 45.92 21.24 -2.97
C GLY A 25 46.30 20.11 -2.02
N GLY A 26 47.28 19.30 -2.43
CA GLY A 26 48.16 18.55 -1.53
C GLY A 26 47.60 17.26 -0.95
N PHE A 27 48.12 16.12 -1.43
CA PHE A 27 48.00 14.82 -0.79
C PHE A 27 48.59 14.87 0.64
N GLY A 28 47.71 15.02 1.63
CA GLY A 28 47.99 14.84 3.06
C GLY A 28 46.74 14.27 3.71
N GLY A 29 46.79 13.00 4.13
CA GLY A 29 45.66 12.19 4.51
C GLY A 29 44.79 12.78 5.61
N PHE A 30 43.60 13.25 5.23
CA PHE A 30 42.43 13.20 6.08
C PHE A 30 41.87 11.79 5.99
N GLY A 31 41.79 11.10 7.12
CA GLY A 31 41.21 9.76 7.19
C GLY A 31 39.79 9.81 6.63
N VAL A 32 39.57 9.09 5.53
CA VAL A 32 38.25 8.75 5.03
C VAL A 32 37.56 8.06 6.21
N GLN A 33 36.67 8.76 6.91
CA GLN A 33 35.71 8.06 7.75
C GLN A 33 34.95 7.17 6.80
N ASN A 34 35.18 5.86 6.90
CA ASN A 34 34.47 4.85 6.12
C ASN A 34 32.99 4.98 6.47
N TYR A 35 32.27 5.80 5.71
CA TYR A 35 30.84 5.96 5.83
C TYR A 35 30.22 4.59 5.58
N ARG A 36 29.60 4.04 6.61
CA ARG A 36 28.93 2.74 6.49
C ARG A 36 27.70 2.95 5.62
N LEU A 37 27.64 2.28 4.47
CA LEU A 37 26.46 2.28 3.59
C LEU A 37 25.30 1.44 4.15
N GLY A 38 25.21 1.27 5.48
CA GLY A 38 24.12 0.59 6.18
C GLY A 38 23.85 -0.84 5.70
N GLY A 39 24.90 -1.61 5.40
CA GLY A 39 24.78 -2.99 4.90
C GLY A 39 24.70 -3.12 3.38
N CYS A 40 24.64 -2.02 2.63
CA CYS A 40 24.78 -2.06 1.17
C CYS A 40 26.20 -2.45 0.74
N PRO A 41 26.35 -3.16 -0.40
CA PRO A 41 27.66 -3.48 -0.98
C PRO A 41 28.49 -2.23 -1.24
N GLU A 42 29.80 -2.32 -1.06
CA GLU A 42 30.77 -1.30 -1.48
C GLU A 42 31.00 -1.36 -3.00
N ALA A 43 29.92 -1.14 -3.77
CA ALA A 43 29.94 -1.14 -5.23
C ALA A 43 29.76 0.30 -5.77
N PRO A 44 30.41 0.67 -6.90
CA PRO A 44 30.30 2.01 -7.48
C PRO A 44 28.86 2.49 -7.67
N LEU A 45 27.96 1.58 -8.06
CA LEU A 45 26.53 1.86 -8.23
C LEU A 45 25.91 2.54 -7.00
N TRP A 46 26.22 2.07 -5.79
CA TRP A 46 25.61 2.58 -4.57
C TRP A 46 26.26 3.88 -4.09
N THR A 47 27.57 4.03 -4.30
CA THR A 47 28.24 5.30 -4.02
C THR A 47 27.79 6.40 -4.99
N ASP A 48 27.57 6.04 -6.26
CA ASP A 48 27.08 6.96 -7.28
C ASP A 48 25.62 7.36 -6.97
N LEU A 49 24.78 6.39 -6.58
CA LEU A 49 23.41 6.68 -6.13
C LEU A 49 23.38 7.66 -4.94
N LEU A 50 24.25 7.45 -3.94
CA LEU A 50 24.34 8.36 -2.79
C LEU A 50 24.73 9.78 -3.22
N GLN A 51 25.65 9.91 -4.18
CA GLN A 51 26.02 11.21 -4.77
C GLN A 51 24.86 11.85 -5.52
N GLU A 52 24.09 11.08 -6.30
CA GLU A 52 22.91 11.60 -7.01
C GLU A 52 21.81 12.08 -6.06
N ILE A 53 21.58 11.36 -4.94
CA ILE A 53 20.68 11.83 -3.88
C ILE A 53 21.19 13.16 -3.30
N GLY A 54 22.50 13.27 -3.03
CA GLY A 54 23.12 14.51 -2.56
C GLY A 54 22.95 15.67 -3.56
N ARG A 55 23.17 15.44 -4.85
CA ARG A 55 22.97 16.42 -5.91
C ARG A 55 21.49 16.85 -6.02
N GLY A 56 20.57 15.90 -5.93
CA GLY A 56 19.12 16.17 -5.89
C GLY A 56 18.74 17.04 -4.70
N ALA A 57 19.33 16.79 -3.52
CA ALA A 57 19.13 17.62 -2.34
C ALA A 57 19.68 19.05 -2.53
N GLU A 58 20.85 19.23 -3.15
CA GLU A 58 21.37 20.58 -3.45
C GLU A 58 20.49 21.34 -4.46
N LEU A 59 20.00 20.67 -5.50
CA LEU A 59 19.03 21.26 -6.43
C LEU A 59 17.75 21.68 -5.71
N PHE A 60 17.23 20.84 -4.84
CA PHE A 60 16.09 21.14 -3.99
C PHE A 60 16.33 22.38 -3.12
N LYS A 61 17.47 22.46 -2.43
CA LYS A 61 17.85 23.61 -1.58
C LYS A 61 17.93 24.92 -2.36
N SER A 62 18.39 24.85 -3.61
CA SER A 62 18.48 26.01 -4.50
C SER A 62 17.11 26.47 -5.05
N GLY A 63 16.02 25.77 -4.72
CA GLY A 63 14.68 26.02 -5.26
C GLY A 63 14.44 25.46 -6.66
N ASN A 64 15.37 24.66 -7.21
CA ASN A 64 15.25 24.04 -8.52
C ASN A 64 14.57 22.66 -8.42
N TYR A 65 13.30 22.67 -7.99
CA TYR A 65 12.53 21.44 -7.75
C TYR A 65 12.35 20.58 -8.99
N ALA A 66 12.14 21.19 -10.17
CA ALA A 66 11.98 20.46 -11.42
C ALA A 66 13.24 19.62 -11.77
N SER A 67 14.42 20.21 -11.65
CA SER A 67 15.67 19.48 -11.92
C SER A 67 15.95 18.42 -10.85
N ALA A 68 15.60 18.69 -9.58
CA ALA A 68 15.72 17.70 -8.51
C ALA A 68 14.83 16.48 -8.78
N LYS A 69 13.56 16.69 -9.17
CA LYS A 69 12.62 15.61 -9.55
C LYS A 69 13.16 14.77 -10.70
N ALA A 70 13.58 15.42 -11.80
CA ALA A 70 14.10 14.72 -12.97
C ALA A 70 15.35 13.89 -12.66
N LEU A 71 16.31 14.46 -11.93
CA LEU A 71 17.54 13.76 -11.55
C LEU A 71 17.27 12.53 -10.69
N LEU A 72 16.46 12.69 -9.64
CA LEU A 72 16.15 11.60 -8.72
C LEU A 72 15.29 10.52 -9.41
N ALA A 73 14.42 10.90 -10.35
CA ALA A 73 13.61 9.96 -11.12
C ALA A 73 14.47 9.12 -12.06
N GLU A 74 15.44 9.74 -12.75
CA GLU A 74 16.42 9.03 -13.59
C GLU A 74 17.26 8.06 -12.76
N ALA A 75 17.73 8.50 -11.59
CA ALA A 75 18.44 7.64 -10.65
C ALA A 75 17.58 6.43 -10.24
N ALA A 76 16.30 6.66 -9.91
CA ALA A 76 15.38 5.59 -9.53
C ALA A 76 15.17 4.56 -10.65
N GLU A 77 14.95 5.01 -11.88
CA GLU A 77 14.81 4.11 -13.04
C GLU A 77 16.09 3.30 -13.27
N ALA A 78 17.27 3.91 -13.12
CA ALA A 78 18.54 3.24 -13.31
C ALA A 78 18.76 2.10 -12.31
N VAL A 79 18.52 2.35 -11.02
CA VAL A 79 18.85 1.38 -9.95
C VAL A 79 17.75 0.36 -9.67
N THR A 80 16.52 0.57 -10.15
CA THR A 80 15.39 -0.35 -9.92
C THR A 80 14.98 -1.18 -11.14
N ARG A 81 15.66 -1.01 -12.28
CA ARG A 81 15.43 -1.83 -13.48
C ARG A 81 15.69 -3.32 -13.24
N ASP A 82 16.70 -3.64 -12.43
CA ASP A 82 16.97 -4.99 -11.95
C ASP A 82 16.59 -5.06 -10.47
N GLU A 83 15.46 -5.70 -10.18
CA GLU A 83 14.94 -5.83 -8.82
C GLU A 83 15.91 -6.60 -7.92
N SER A 84 16.56 -7.66 -8.43
CA SER A 84 17.53 -8.43 -7.64
C SER A 84 18.74 -7.58 -7.25
N GLN A 85 19.22 -6.72 -8.14
CA GLN A 85 20.25 -5.74 -7.82
C GLN A 85 19.74 -4.69 -6.81
N ALA A 86 18.55 -4.14 -7.01
CA ALA A 86 17.93 -3.17 -6.09
C ALA A 86 17.83 -3.70 -4.66
N PHE A 87 17.45 -4.97 -4.50
CA PHE A 87 17.38 -5.64 -3.21
C PHE A 87 18.75 -5.82 -2.51
N SER A 88 19.87 -5.71 -3.22
CA SER A 88 21.19 -5.70 -2.59
C SER A 88 21.47 -4.43 -1.79
N CYS A 89 20.73 -3.34 -2.02
CA CYS A 89 20.83 -2.11 -1.24
C CYS A 89 19.46 -1.44 -1.02
N SER A 90 18.53 -2.18 -0.41
CA SER A 90 17.18 -1.65 -0.16
C SER A 90 17.17 -0.35 0.66
N LEU A 91 18.15 -0.12 1.54
CA LEU A 91 18.27 1.12 2.29
C LEU A 91 18.57 2.33 1.38
N GLY A 92 19.45 2.16 0.39
CA GLY A 92 19.73 3.21 -0.59
C GLY A 92 18.53 3.52 -1.48
N ILE A 93 17.80 2.48 -1.89
CA ILE A 93 16.54 2.62 -2.64
C ILE A 93 15.47 3.34 -1.79
N ALA A 94 15.34 2.99 -0.51
CA ALA A 94 14.42 3.64 0.40
C ALA A 94 14.73 5.14 0.55
N SER A 95 16.01 5.48 0.71
CA SER A 95 16.47 6.86 0.79
C SER A 95 16.19 7.66 -0.49
N LEU A 96 16.39 7.05 -1.66
CA LEU A 96 16.07 7.67 -2.95
C LEU A 96 14.59 8.01 -3.08
N TYR A 97 13.71 7.07 -2.76
CA TYR A 97 12.26 7.31 -2.82
C TYR A 97 11.80 8.33 -1.79
N ARG A 98 12.41 8.36 -0.60
CA ARG A 98 12.19 9.44 0.36
C ARG A 98 12.59 10.80 -0.22
N ALA A 99 13.75 10.91 -0.85
CA ALA A 99 14.20 12.14 -1.50
C ALA A 99 13.24 12.61 -2.62
N LEU A 100 12.73 11.67 -3.44
CA LEU A 100 11.69 11.95 -4.44
C LEU A 100 10.43 12.51 -3.79
N ALA A 101 9.96 11.93 -2.68
CA ALA A 101 8.79 12.45 -1.97
C ALA A 101 8.95 13.91 -1.56
N PHE A 102 10.12 14.29 -1.01
CA PHE A 102 10.41 15.68 -0.67
C PHE A 102 10.45 16.59 -1.89
N ALA A 103 11.09 16.17 -2.98
CA ALA A 103 11.16 16.94 -4.22
C ALA A 103 9.79 17.28 -4.80
N HIS A 104 8.78 16.44 -4.56
CA HIS A 104 7.38 16.73 -4.91
C HIS A 104 6.68 17.63 -3.87
N CYS A 105 6.79 17.33 -2.58
CA CYS A 105 6.02 18.03 -1.53
C CYS A 105 6.43 19.50 -1.30
N ALA A 106 7.58 19.97 -1.79
CA ALA A 106 8.04 21.35 -1.60
C ALA A 106 7.65 22.33 -2.72
N ASP A 107 7.29 21.82 -3.90
CA ASP A 107 6.93 22.61 -5.08
C ASP A 107 5.46 23.04 -5.06
N THR A 108 5.04 23.65 -3.95
CA THR A 108 3.64 24.04 -3.78
C THR A 108 3.58 25.53 -3.52
N ARG A 109 3.36 26.28 -4.60
CA ARG A 109 2.82 27.65 -4.57
C ARG A 109 1.56 27.67 -3.67
N GLN A 110 1.08 28.85 -3.25
CA GLN A 110 -0.05 29.02 -2.30
C GLN A 110 -1.41 28.40 -2.74
N ASP A 111 -1.45 27.54 -3.77
CA ASP A 111 -2.62 26.83 -4.25
C ASP A 111 -2.85 25.52 -3.44
N PRO A 112 -3.99 25.40 -2.72
CA PRO A 112 -4.32 24.20 -1.95
C PRO A 112 -4.48 22.92 -2.80
N GLN A 113 -4.96 23.02 -4.04
CA GLN A 113 -5.16 21.84 -4.92
C GLN A 113 -3.82 21.29 -5.40
N LEU A 114 -2.91 22.18 -5.81
CA LEU A 114 -1.54 21.78 -6.17
C LEU A 114 -0.81 21.16 -4.97
N THR A 115 -0.98 21.77 -3.79
CA THR A 115 -0.41 21.24 -2.54
C THR A 115 -0.92 19.84 -2.24
N ARG A 116 -2.22 19.62 -2.42
CA ARG A 116 -2.84 18.32 -2.19
C ARG A 116 -2.33 17.27 -3.17
N ARG A 117 -2.28 17.55 -4.48
CA ARG A 117 -1.72 16.62 -5.48
C ARG A 117 -0.27 16.27 -5.18
N ALA A 118 0.55 17.26 -4.86
CA ALA A 118 1.95 17.04 -4.52
C ALA A 118 2.09 16.11 -3.30
N ASN A 119 1.26 16.29 -2.27
CA ASN A 119 1.20 15.38 -1.13
C ASN A 119 0.73 13.97 -1.53
N GLN A 120 -0.25 13.83 -2.44
CA GLN A 120 -0.69 12.51 -2.90
C GLN A 120 0.43 11.73 -3.58
N ILE A 121 1.18 12.39 -4.48
CA ILE A 121 2.36 11.82 -5.14
C ILE A 121 3.45 11.50 -4.12
N GLY A 122 3.77 12.47 -3.25
CA GLY A 122 4.77 12.33 -2.20
C GLY A 122 4.48 11.16 -1.26
N LEU A 123 3.22 10.97 -0.84
CA LEU A 123 2.82 9.84 0.01
C LEU A 123 3.16 8.49 -0.65
N ARG A 124 2.95 8.33 -1.96
CA ARG A 124 3.19 7.03 -2.63
C ARG A 124 4.68 6.80 -2.89
N PHE A 125 5.48 7.86 -3.03
CA PHE A 125 6.93 7.73 -2.93
C PHE A 125 7.38 7.34 -1.51
N LEU A 126 6.75 7.87 -0.46
CA LEU A 126 7.03 7.42 0.91
C LEU A 126 6.58 5.96 1.14
N HIS A 127 5.49 5.52 0.53
CA HIS A 127 5.09 4.10 0.54
C HIS A 127 6.14 3.21 -0.11
N LEU A 128 6.64 3.59 -1.30
CA LEU A 128 7.76 2.89 -1.92
C LEU A 128 8.99 2.89 -1.01
N ALA A 129 9.34 4.03 -0.41
CA ALA A 129 10.45 4.12 0.52
C ALA A 129 10.29 3.17 1.72
N MET A 130 9.09 3.13 2.32
CA MET A 130 8.79 2.26 3.45
C MET A 130 8.81 0.77 3.07
N ASN A 131 8.35 0.43 1.85
CA ASN A 131 8.43 -0.92 1.31
C ASN A 131 9.89 -1.42 1.36
N TRP A 132 10.81 -0.65 0.76
CA TRP A 132 12.24 -0.98 0.74
C TRP A 132 12.91 -0.90 2.12
N LEU A 133 12.53 0.06 2.96
CA LEU A 133 13.09 0.19 4.31
C LEU A 133 12.72 -1.01 5.18
N THR A 134 11.47 -1.48 5.07
CA THR A 134 10.99 -2.64 5.82
C THR A 134 11.81 -3.90 5.50
N HIS A 135 12.15 -4.11 4.22
CA HIS A 135 13.08 -5.18 3.84
C HIS A 135 14.41 -5.08 4.59
N THR A 136 15.04 -3.90 4.59
CA THR A 136 16.31 -3.67 5.30
C THR A 136 16.16 -3.94 6.80
N PHE A 137 15.13 -3.38 7.43
CA PHE A 137 14.89 -3.49 8.86
C PHE A 137 14.72 -4.94 9.30
N VAL A 138 13.96 -5.75 8.58
CA VAL A 138 13.74 -7.15 8.96
C VAL A 138 14.95 -8.02 8.64
N THR A 139 15.59 -7.82 7.49
CA THR A 139 16.76 -8.63 7.09
C THR A 139 18.02 -8.33 7.91
N SER A 140 18.13 -7.13 8.50
CA SER A 140 19.18 -6.80 9.47
C SER A 140 18.88 -7.30 10.88
N GLY A 141 17.77 -8.02 11.11
CA GLY A 141 17.38 -8.47 12.44
C GLY A 141 16.85 -7.33 13.32
N HIS A 142 16.22 -6.33 12.73
CA HIS A 142 15.70 -5.13 13.38
C HIS A 142 16.79 -4.20 13.94
N ASP A 143 17.97 -4.18 13.28
CA ASP A 143 19.10 -3.31 13.66
C ASP A 143 18.83 -1.86 13.25
N GLN A 144 18.13 -1.12 14.12
CA GLN A 144 17.86 0.30 13.92
C GLN A 144 19.14 1.15 13.85
N PRO A 145 20.17 0.97 14.73
CA PRO A 145 21.45 1.67 14.60
C PRO A 145 22.14 1.51 13.24
N LEU A 146 22.01 0.36 12.57
CA LEU A 146 22.52 0.16 11.21
C LEU A 146 21.90 1.14 10.20
N ILE A 147 20.60 1.37 10.31
CA ILE A 147 19.83 2.27 9.44
C ILE A 147 20.12 3.72 9.81
N ASP A 148 19.87 4.08 11.06
CA ASP A 148 19.92 5.46 11.55
C ASP A 148 21.36 6.02 11.59
N GLY A 149 22.37 5.13 11.69
CA GLY A 149 23.79 5.48 11.64
C GLY A 149 24.43 5.37 10.24
N SER A 150 23.65 5.08 9.21
CA SER A 150 24.16 4.93 7.84
C SER A 150 24.45 6.28 7.17
N ALA A 151 25.14 6.24 6.04
CA ALA A 151 25.36 7.42 5.18
C ALA A 151 24.09 7.89 4.45
N TRP A 152 23.05 7.06 4.41
CA TRP A 152 21.83 7.34 3.67
C TRP A 152 20.96 8.33 4.45
N PRO A 153 20.42 9.40 3.82
CA PRO A 153 19.58 10.40 4.50
C PRO A 153 18.17 9.86 4.79
N ILE A 154 18.07 8.87 5.67
CA ILE A 154 16.83 8.26 6.13
C ILE A 154 17.04 7.62 7.50
N SER A 155 16.07 7.77 8.40
CA SER A 155 15.97 7.00 9.64
C SER A 155 14.58 6.39 9.78
N ILE A 156 14.44 5.40 10.67
CA ILE A 156 13.13 4.76 10.93
C ILE A 156 12.13 5.78 11.48
N GLN A 157 12.57 6.64 12.40
CA GLN A 157 11.69 7.65 13.00
C GLN A 157 11.25 8.68 11.96
N GLU A 158 12.19 9.21 11.18
CA GLU A 158 11.91 10.25 10.19
C GLU A 158 10.89 9.79 9.14
N ILE A 159 11.03 8.58 8.59
CA ILE A 159 10.09 8.11 7.56
C ILE A 159 8.67 7.94 8.11
N ASN A 160 8.53 7.52 9.38
CA ASN A 160 7.22 7.37 10.02
C ASN A 160 6.57 8.74 10.28
N ASP A 161 7.37 9.73 10.67
CA ASP A 161 6.92 11.11 10.84
C ASP A 161 6.51 11.72 9.48
N ASP A 162 7.28 11.48 8.43
CA ASP A 162 6.99 11.92 7.06
C ASP A 162 5.66 11.32 6.57
N LEU A 163 5.46 10.00 6.68
CA LEU A 163 4.22 9.31 6.30
C LEU A 163 3.01 9.89 7.06
N THR A 164 3.12 10.01 8.39
CA THR A 164 2.05 10.52 9.24
C THR A 164 1.70 11.97 8.90
N SER A 165 2.72 12.81 8.69
CA SER A 165 2.56 14.24 8.38
C SER A 165 1.87 14.46 7.04
N VAL A 166 2.35 13.78 5.98
CA VAL A 166 1.80 13.89 4.63
C VAL A 166 0.38 13.31 4.57
N ALA A 167 0.15 12.13 5.15
CA ALA A 167 -1.17 11.53 5.20
C ALA A 167 -2.18 12.42 5.96
N SER A 168 -1.76 13.03 7.07
CA SER A 168 -2.59 13.97 7.82
C SER A 168 -2.90 15.24 7.01
N ALA A 169 -1.96 15.73 6.19
CA ALA A 169 -2.19 16.86 5.30
C ALA A 169 -3.19 16.53 4.18
N ILE A 170 -3.13 15.32 3.62
CA ILE A 170 -4.12 14.81 2.67
C ILE A 170 -5.49 14.71 3.34
N ALA A 171 -5.59 14.07 4.50
CA ALA A 171 -6.87 13.89 5.21
C ALA A 171 -7.55 15.22 5.56
N ARG A 172 -6.79 16.27 5.91
CA ARG A 172 -7.32 17.61 6.18
C ARG A 172 -7.82 18.34 4.93
N SER A 173 -7.34 17.97 3.75
CA SER A 173 -7.65 18.64 2.47
C SER A 173 -8.67 17.88 1.63
N GLY A 174 -9.07 16.66 2.01
CA GLY A 174 -9.99 15.83 1.25
C GLY A 174 -9.85 14.33 1.55
N PRO A 175 -10.40 13.45 0.69
CA PRO A 175 -10.35 12.00 0.89
C PRO A 175 -8.91 11.46 0.87
N THR A 176 -8.62 10.38 1.62
CA THR A 176 -7.27 9.77 1.65
C THR A 176 -6.98 8.83 0.48
N GLY A 177 -8.02 8.38 -0.22
CA GLY A 177 -7.96 7.65 -1.49
C GLY A 177 -8.74 8.39 -2.58
N HIS A 178 -9.15 7.65 -3.61
CA HIS A 178 -10.05 8.16 -4.64
C HIS A 178 -11.35 8.60 -3.98
N ALA A 179 -11.88 9.75 -4.42
CA ALA A 179 -13.18 10.17 -3.97
C ALA A 179 -14.24 9.17 -4.45
N PRO A 180 -15.32 8.92 -3.66
CA PRO A 180 -16.51 8.29 -4.21
C PRO A 180 -16.94 9.01 -5.49
N THR A 181 -17.23 8.22 -6.52
CA THR A 181 -17.75 8.71 -7.80
C THR A 181 -19.04 9.51 -7.56
N LEU A 182 -19.39 10.43 -8.48
CA LEU A 182 -20.64 11.19 -8.35
C LEU A 182 -21.85 10.27 -8.18
N ALA A 183 -21.85 9.14 -8.88
CA ALA A 183 -22.93 8.16 -8.79
C ALA A 183 -22.87 7.34 -7.48
N GLY A 184 -21.67 7.09 -6.97
CA GLY A 184 -21.42 6.39 -5.71
C GLY A 184 -21.80 7.18 -4.46
N ARG A 185 -21.72 8.51 -4.47
CA ARG A 185 -22.01 9.37 -3.29
C ARG A 185 -23.44 9.29 -2.80
N GLU A 186 -24.38 9.03 -3.71
CA GLU A 186 -25.82 8.94 -3.42
C GLU A 186 -26.27 7.51 -3.18
N LEU A 187 -25.35 6.54 -3.30
CA LEU A 187 -25.67 5.13 -3.27
C LEU A 187 -25.88 4.66 -1.82
N ARG A 188 -26.91 3.84 -1.63
CA ARG A 188 -27.12 3.15 -0.36
C ARG A 188 -26.11 2.02 -0.21
N HIS A 189 -25.67 1.76 1.02
CA HIS A 189 -24.76 0.65 1.34
C HIS A 189 -25.35 -0.73 1.03
N ASP A 190 -26.67 -0.86 0.94
CA ASP A 190 -27.38 -2.09 0.60
C ASP A 190 -27.77 -2.19 -0.90
N TYR A 191 -27.22 -1.32 -1.75
CA TYR A 191 -27.48 -1.36 -3.19
C TYR A 191 -27.02 -2.68 -3.80
N SER A 192 -27.88 -3.36 -4.55
CA SER A 192 -27.57 -4.66 -5.15
C SER A 192 -27.93 -4.72 -6.63
N ARG A 193 -27.14 -5.48 -7.39
CA ARG A 193 -27.32 -5.77 -8.82
C ARG A 193 -27.26 -7.28 -9.03
N ARG A 194 -28.44 -7.91 -9.05
CA ARG A 194 -28.59 -9.38 -9.13
C ARG A 194 -28.07 -10.00 -10.43
N ASP A 195 -27.81 -9.19 -11.45
CA ASP A 195 -27.21 -9.60 -12.71
C ASP A 195 -25.70 -9.81 -12.61
N LEU A 196 -25.02 -9.20 -11.64
CA LEU A 196 -23.58 -9.37 -11.45
C LEU A 196 -23.26 -10.73 -10.78
N LYS A 197 -22.38 -11.50 -11.41
CA LYS A 197 -21.84 -12.75 -10.88
C LYS A 197 -20.59 -12.46 -10.07
N ILE A 198 -20.71 -12.57 -8.75
CA ILE A 198 -19.63 -12.26 -7.81
C ILE A 198 -19.21 -13.52 -7.06
N ALA A 199 -17.90 -13.74 -6.97
CA ALA A 199 -17.30 -14.75 -6.11
C ALA A 199 -16.47 -14.09 -5.00
N ILE A 200 -16.60 -14.59 -3.77
CA ILE A 200 -15.71 -14.30 -2.64
C ILE A 200 -14.74 -15.47 -2.51
N VAL A 201 -13.44 -15.18 -2.52
CA VAL A 201 -12.35 -16.16 -2.53
C VAL A 201 -11.49 -15.97 -1.29
N SER A 202 -11.16 -17.06 -0.61
CA SER A 202 -10.30 -17.06 0.59
C SER A 202 -9.39 -18.28 0.65
N LEU A 203 -8.31 -18.18 1.43
CA LEU A 203 -7.39 -19.26 1.76
C LEU A 203 -7.21 -19.35 3.27
N CYS A 204 -7.65 -20.46 3.87
CA CYS A 204 -7.53 -20.75 5.28
C CYS A 204 -6.65 -21.99 5.52
N ALA A 205 -5.41 -21.96 5.02
CA ALA A 205 -4.42 -23.02 5.18
C ALA A 205 -3.74 -22.99 6.57
N TYR A 206 -4.51 -23.30 7.61
CA TYR A 206 -4.07 -23.42 9.00
C TYR A 206 -4.11 -24.88 9.47
N PRO A 207 -3.40 -25.23 10.56
CA PRO A 207 -3.59 -26.51 11.25
C PRO A 207 -5.06 -26.80 11.54
N ALA A 208 -5.43 -28.09 11.51
CA ALA A 208 -6.84 -28.50 11.62
C ALA A 208 -7.50 -28.14 12.96
N ASP A 209 -6.71 -27.99 14.02
CA ASP A 209 -7.11 -27.59 15.37
C ASP A 209 -7.12 -26.05 15.57
N HIS A 210 -6.67 -25.28 14.59
CA HIS A 210 -6.71 -23.83 14.69
C HIS A 210 -8.17 -23.33 14.54
N PRO A 211 -8.68 -22.45 15.42
CA PRO A 211 -10.10 -22.09 15.42
C PRO A 211 -10.48 -21.10 14.30
N LEU A 212 -9.53 -20.28 13.83
CA LEU A 212 -9.79 -19.21 12.85
C LEU A 212 -10.48 -19.70 11.56
N PRO A 213 -10.04 -20.77 10.86
CA PRO A 213 -10.75 -21.27 9.70
C PRO A 213 -12.25 -21.50 9.93
N GLY A 214 -12.64 -22.08 11.07
CA GLY A 214 -14.04 -22.34 11.38
C GLY A 214 -14.87 -21.06 11.51
N PHE A 215 -14.34 -20.07 12.23
CA PHE A 215 -15.00 -18.77 12.39
C PHE A 215 -15.05 -17.98 11.08
N SER A 216 -13.95 -17.94 10.35
CA SER A 216 -13.83 -17.23 9.08
C SER A 216 -14.77 -17.79 8.03
N MET A 217 -14.73 -19.11 7.79
CA MET A 217 -15.59 -19.77 6.82
C MET A 217 -17.08 -19.61 7.17
N SER A 218 -17.42 -19.63 8.46
CA SER A 218 -18.79 -19.37 8.90
C SER A 218 -19.20 -17.92 8.62
N ASN A 219 -18.40 -16.93 9.02
CA ASN A 219 -18.70 -15.52 8.81
C ASN A 219 -18.81 -15.16 7.32
N GLN A 220 -17.79 -15.50 6.54
CA GLN A 220 -17.73 -15.22 5.10
C GLN A 220 -18.79 -16.01 4.33
N GLY A 221 -19.04 -17.26 4.70
CA GLY A 221 -20.08 -18.09 4.10
C GLY A 221 -21.50 -17.56 4.35
N MET A 222 -21.79 -17.10 5.57
CA MET A 222 -23.07 -16.44 5.87
C MET A 222 -23.25 -15.15 5.06
N TYR A 223 -22.21 -14.33 4.98
CA TYR A 223 -22.23 -13.10 4.19
C TYR A 223 -22.48 -13.38 2.70
N ALA A 224 -21.73 -14.32 2.10
CA ALA A 224 -21.92 -14.71 0.71
C ALA A 224 -23.34 -15.24 0.44
N LYS A 225 -23.84 -16.13 1.31
CA LYS A 225 -25.18 -16.69 1.19
C LYS A 225 -26.26 -15.62 1.27
N ARG A 226 -26.12 -14.64 2.17
CA ARG A 226 -27.08 -13.55 2.37
C ARG A 226 -27.29 -12.72 1.10
N HIS A 227 -26.21 -12.48 0.35
CA HIS A 227 -26.22 -11.63 -0.84
C HIS A 227 -26.25 -12.40 -2.16
N GLY A 228 -26.23 -13.74 -2.11
CA GLY A 228 -26.25 -14.58 -3.31
C GLY A 228 -24.91 -14.66 -4.05
N TYR A 229 -23.80 -14.37 -3.37
CA TYR A 229 -22.45 -14.55 -3.91
C TYR A 229 -22.01 -16.01 -3.82
N THR A 230 -21.09 -16.42 -4.70
CA THR A 230 -20.42 -17.71 -4.54
C THR A 230 -19.28 -17.57 -3.54
N TYR A 231 -19.18 -18.47 -2.56
CA TYR A 231 -18.05 -18.53 -1.64
C TYR A 231 -17.11 -19.68 -2.02
N ILE A 232 -15.84 -19.37 -2.24
CA ILE A 232 -14.79 -20.31 -2.62
C ILE A 232 -13.69 -20.20 -1.56
N VAL A 233 -13.43 -21.29 -0.86
CA VAL A 233 -12.40 -21.32 0.18
C VAL A 233 -11.51 -22.54 0.00
N GLU A 234 -10.20 -22.29 -0.03
CA GLU A 234 -9.19 -23.33 -0.02
C GLU A 234 -8.63 -23.52 1.39
N ARG A 235 -8.29 -24.76 1.73
CA ARG A 235 -7.70 -25.13 3.03
C ARG A 235 -6.30 -25.70 2.93
N GLU A 236 -5.82 -25.91 1.71
CA GLU A 236 -4.50 -26.45 1.43
C GLU A 236 -3.61 -25.37 0.82
N LEU A 237 -2.29 -25.50 1.02
CA LEU A 237 -1.34 -24.58 0.42
C LEU A 237 -1.38 -24.71 -1.10
N VAL A 238 -1.49 -23.57 -1.77
CA VAL A 238 -1.58 -23.49 -3.24
C VAL A 238 -0.24 -23.83 -3.89
N ASP A 239 0.86 -23.37 -3.29
CA ASP A 239 2.22 -23.67 -3.71
C ASP A 239 3.12 -23.72 -2.47
N THR A 240 3.75 -24.86 -2.22
CA THR A 240 4.60 -25.09 -1.03
C THR A 240 5.95 -24.37 -1.12
N ARG A 241 6.30 -23.81 -2.28
CA ARG A 241 7.56 -23.08 -2.50
C ARG A 241 7.48 -21.62 -2.07
N ARG A 242 6.29 -21.13 -1.71
CA ARG A 242 6.07 -19.75 -1.24
C ARG A 242 5.34 -19.71 0.10
N PRO A 243 5.52 -18.64 0.89
CA PRO A 243 4.71 -18.40 2.08
C PRO A 243 3.20 -18.43 1.77
N PRO A 244 2.35 -18.87 2.71
CA PRO A 244 0.90 -19.03 2.45
C PRO A 244 0.19 -17.78 1.93
N ALA A 245 0.64 -16.59 2.32
CA ALA A 245 0.06 -15.31 1.88
C ALA A 245 0.07 -15.15 0.35
N TRP A 246 1.07 -15.71 -0.34
CA TRP A 246 1.15 -15.72 -1.80
C TRP A 246 0.04 -16.51 -2.49
N GLY A 247 -0.59 -17.47 -1.79
CA GLY A 247 -1.64 -18.32 -2.36
C GLY A 247 -2.80 -17.50 -2.94
N LYS A 248 -3.09 -16.32 -2.37
CA LYS A 248 -4.13 -15.41 -2.87
C LYS A 248 -3.94 -15.01 -4.33
N VAL A 249 -2.69 -14.78 -4.74
CA VAL A 249 -2.38 -14.33 -6.11
C VAL A 249 -2.81 -15.40 -7.12
N LYS A 250 -2.50 -16.67 -6.86
CA LYS A 250 -2.85 -17.80 -7.73
C LYS A 250 -4.32 -18.15 -7.72
N LEU A 251 -4.97 -18.07 -6.54
CA LEU A 251 -6.40 -18.35 -6.44
C LEU A 251 -7.22 -17.27 -7.15
N VAL A 252 -6.90 -16.00 -6.94
CA VAL A 252 -7.59 -14.92 -7.66
C VAL A 252 -7.31 -15.01 -9.15
N GLU A 253 -6.07 -15.32 -9.58
CA GLU A 253 -5.74 -15.52 -11.00
C GLU A 253 -6.60 -16.63 -11.63
N ARG A 254 -6.71 -17.78 -10.95
CA ARG A 254 -7.53 -18.92 -11.38
C ARG A 254 -8.99 -18.49 -11.56
N GLU A 255 -9.56 -17.78 -10.59
CA GLU A 255 -10.97 -17.41 -10.61
C GLU A 255 -11.27 -16.32 -11.64
N VAL A 256 -10.41 -15.30 -11.74
CA VAL A 256 -10.50 -14.22 -12.73
C VAL A 256 -10.47 -14.75 -14.16
N LEU A 257 -9.64 -15.76 -14.43
CA LEU A 257 -9.47 -16.34 -15.76
C LEU A 257 -10.48 -17.47 -16.07
N SER A 258 -11.32 -17.85 -15.11
CA SER A 258 -12.28 -18.96 -15.29
C SER A 258 -13.45 -18.64 -16.22
N GLY A 259 -13.72 -17.35 -16.47
CA GLY A 259 -14.87 -16.88 -17.26
C GLY A 259 -16.23 -17.07 -16.58
N ARG A 260 -16.26 -17.38 -15.27
CA ARG A 260 -17.50 -17.65 -14.51
C ARG A 260 -18.09 -16.42 -13.83
N TRP A 261 -17.26 -15.43 -13.55
CA TRP A 261 -17.58 -14.29 -12.70
C TRP A 261 -17.38 -12.98 -13.45
N ASP A 262 -18.08 -11.94 -13.03
CA ASP A 262 -17.80 -10.57 -13.45
C ASP A 262 -16.73 -9.96 -12.51
N TRP A 263 -16.82 -10.29 -11.22
CA TRP A 263 -15.91 -9.84 -10.17
C TRP A 263 -15.56 -10.95 -9.19
N VAL A 264 -14.31 -10.93 -8.76
CA VAL A 264 -13.76 -11.74 -7.67
C VAL A 264 -13.39 -10.80 -6.53
N VAL A 265 -13.84 -11.11 -5.33
CA VAL A 265 -13.45 -10.42 -4.10
C VAL A 265 -12.53 -11.36 -3.33
N TRP A 266 -11.30 -10.94 -3.11
CA TRP A 266 -10.41 -11.63 -2.19
C TRP A 266 -10.74 -11.23 -0.74
N SER A 267 -10.73 -12.17 0.19
CA SER A 267 -10.78 -11.91 1.63
C SER A 267 -9.82 -12.84 2.35
N ASP A 268 -8.86 -12.28 3.09
CA ASP A 268 -7.97 -13.07 3.95
C ASP A 268 -8.77 -13.89 4.97
N CYS A 269 -8.19 -15.00 5.43
CA CYS A 269 -8.84 -15.86 6.43
C CYS A 269 -9.11 -15.11 7.73
N ASP A 270 -8.27 -14.14 8.08
CA ASP A 270 -8.37 -13.31 9.28
C ASP A 270 -9.14 -12.00 9.03
N THR A 271 -10.08 -12.01 8.08
CA THR A 271 -10.97 -10.88 7.77
C THR A 271 -12.43 -11.30 7.97
N TYR A 272 -13.20 -10.48 8.71
CA TYR A 272 -14.63 -10.70 8.98
C TYR A 272 -15.50 -9.57 8.44
N PHE A 273 -16.64 -9.95 7.86
CA PHE A 273 -17.75 -9.06 7.57
C PHE A 273 -18.51 -8.77 8.86
N MET A 274 -18.45 -7.51 9.32
CA MET A 274 -19.06 -7.04 10.56
C MET A 274 -20.41 -6.38 10.31
N ASN A 275 -20.60 -5.73 9.16
CA ASN A 275 -21.90 -5.23 8.72
C ASN A 275 -22.38 -6.03 7.51
N MET A 276 -23.22 -7.05 7.75
CA MET A 276 -23.72 -7.92 6.69
C MET A 276 -24.81 -7.28 5.82
N SER A 277 -25.24 -6.04 6.11
CA SER A 277 -26.17 -5.31 5.23
C SER A 277 -25.47 -4.57 4.09
N THR A 278 -24.16 -4.29 4.23
CA THR A 278 -23.37 -3.68 3.16
C THR A 278 -23.09 -4.71 2.07
N THR A 279 -23.38 -4.38 0.82
CA THR A 279 -23.19 -5.27 -0.34
C THR A 279 -21.85 -5.01 -1.02
N VAL A 280 -21.31 -6.02 -1.70
CA VAL A 280 -20.15 -5.86 -2.60
C VAL A 280 -20.45 -4.85 -3.70
N GLU A 281 -21.65 -4.89 -4.30
CA GLU A 281 -22.04 -3.98 -5.36
C GLU A 281 -22.01 -2.53 -4.90
N SER A 282 -22.43 -2.23 -3.66
CA SER A 282 -22.37 -0.85 -3.16
C SER A 282 -20.95 -0.30 -3.16
N VAL A 283 -19.96 -1.12 -2.78
CA VAL A 283 -18.53 -0.74 -2.80
C VAL A 283 -18.03 -0.59 -4.24
N LEU A 284 -18.35 -1.54 -5.13
CA LEU A 284 -17.99 -1.47 -6.55
C LEU A 284 -18.51 -0.18 -7.18
N TYR A 285 -19.79 0.13 -7.02
CA TYR A 285 -20.40 1.33 -7.58
C TYR A 285 -19.98 2.62 -6.86
N THR A 286 -19.51 2.54 -5.61
CA THR A 286 -18.94 3.70 -4.93
C THR A 286 -17.71 4.23 -5.68
N TYR A 287 -16.79 3.34 -6.10
CA TYR A 287 -15.51 3.74 -6.69
C TYR A 287 -15.41 3.55 -8.20
N ALA A 288 -16.28 2.72 -8.78
CA ALA A 288 -16.33 2.46 -10.20
C ALA A 288 -17.69 2.79 -10.82
N GLY A 289 -18.64 3.39 -10.09
CA GLY A 289 -19.95 3.74 -10.64
C GLY A 289 -19.91 4.98 -11.54
N ARG A 290 -20.68 4.96 -12.63
CA ARG A 290 -20.95 6.12 -13.46
C ARG A 290 -22.41 6.11 -13.94
N LYS A 291 -22.94 7.30 -14.28
CA LYS A 291 -24.25 7.42 -14.94
C LYS A 291 -24.03 7.30 -16.45
N ALA A 292 -24.68 6.32 -17.08
CA ALA A 292 -24.72 6.17 -18.52
C ALA A 292 -25.47 7.35 -19.17
N ALA A 293 -25.35 7.51 -20.50
CA ALA A 293 -26.05 8.56 -21.24
C ALA A 293 -27.59 8.53 -21.06
N GLY A 294 -28.16 7.37 -20.76
CA GLY A 294 -29.59 7.18 -20.45
C GLY A 294 -29.97 7.42 -18.99
N GLY A 295 -29.01 7.77 -18.12
CA GLY A 295 -29.23 7.98 -16.68
C GLY A 295 -29.06 6.73 -15.81
N ASP A 296 -28.97 5.54 -16.42
CA ASP A 296 -28.76 4.28 -15.71
C ASP A 296 -27.39 4.21 -15.04
N LEU A 297 -27.33 3.51 -13.90
CA LEU A 297 -26.08 3.27 -13.19
C LEU A 297 -25.32 2.08 -13.79
N GLU A 298 -24.09 2.32 -14.22
CA GLU A 298 -23.19 1.30 -14.76
C GLU A 298 -21.81 1.37 -14.11
N LEU A 299 -21.03 0.28 -14.20
CA LEU A 299 -19.63 0.29 -13.79
C LEU A 299 -18.75 0.86 -14.92
N ASP A 300 -17.81 1.71 -14.56
CA ASP A 300 -16.78 2.24 -15.43
C ASP A 300 -15.99 1.07 -16.06
N PRO A 301 -16.02 0.89 -17.39
CA PRO A 301 -15.32 -0.21 -18.05
C PRO A 301 -13.80 -0.18 -17.82
N GLU A 302 -13.24 0.98 -17.48
CA GLU A 302 -11.81 1.14 -17.26
C GLU A 302 -11.35 0.76 -15.86
N VAL A 303 -12.24 0.50 -14.90
CA VAL A 303 -11.85 0.13 -13.52
C VAL A 303 -11.88 -1.39 -13.35
N HIS A 304 -10.71 -1.99 -13.13
CA HIS A 304 -10.53 -3.43 -13.00
C HIS A 304 -10.20 -3.89 -11.59
N MET A 305 -9.71 -3.00 -10.72
CA MET A 305 -9.31 -3.37 -9.37
C MET A 305 -9.65 -2.27 -8.37
N ILE A 306 -10.13 -2.66 -7.19
CA ILE A 306 -10.37 -1.75 -6.06
C ILE A 306 -9.63 -2.31 -4.85
N VAL A 307 -8.69 -1.54 -4.32
CA VAL A 307 -7.86 -1.89 -3.17
C VAL A 307 -8.02 -0.84 -2.07
N THR A 308 -7.57 -1.13 -0.85
CA THR A 308 -7.48 -0.12 0.20
C THR A 308 -6.06 0.35 0.43
N GLU A 309 -5.94 1.56 0.99
CA GLU A 309 -4.69 2.17 1.41
C GLU A 309 -4.93 3.08 2.63
N ASP A 310 -3.89 3.22 3.45
CA ASP A 310 -3.80 4.25 4.49
C ASP A 310 -2.45 4.98 4.46
N SER A 311 -2.06 5.60 5.57
CA SER A 311 -0.74 6.25 5.67
C SER A 311 0.42 5.28 5.54
N ALA A 312 0.28 4.02 5.96
CA ALA A 312 1.37 3.07 5.98
C ALA A 312 1.65 2.53 4.57
N MET A 313 0.64 1.94 3.92
CA MET A 313 0.65 1.54 2.52
C MET A 313 -0.71 0.98 2.08
N LEU A 314 -0.77 0.45 0.86
CA LEU A 314 -1.80 -0.47 0.39
C LEU A 314 -1.96 -1.67 1.33
N ASN A 315 -3.18 -2.20 1.39
CA ASN A 315 -3.50 -3.42 2.09
C ASN A 315 -4.33 -4.36 1.21
N THR A 316 -3.79 -5.54 0.92
CA THR A 316 -4.42 -6.58 0.09
C THR A 316 -5.04 -7.70 0.92
N GLY A 317 -5.48 -7.40 2.15
CA GLY A 317 -6.26 -8.31 2.99
C GLY A 317 -7.67 -8.53 2.48
N ILE A 318 -8.23 -7.53 1.80
CA ILE A 318 -9.46 -7.63 1.02
C ILE A 318 -9.37 -6.67 -0.16
N PHE A 319 -9.75 -7.14 -1.34
CA PHE A 319 -9.77 -6.33 -2.55
C PHE A 319 -10.73 -6.90 -3.60
N PHE A 320 -11.10 -6.06 -4.56
CA PHE A 320 -12.03 -6.39 -5.64
C PHE A 320 -11.27 -6.45 -6.96
N ALA A 321 -11.48 -7.51 -7.73
CA ALA A 321 -10.80 -7.77 -8.98
C ALA A 321 -11.82 -8.15 -10.06
N ARG A 322 -11.89 -7.36 -11.14
CA ARG A 322 -12.74 -7.65 -12.29
C ARG A 322 -12.15 -8.79 -13.11
N CYS A 323 -13.01 -9.68 -13.60
CA CYS A 323 -12.58 -10.81 -14.42
C CYS A 323 -12.18 -10.35 -15.83
N THR A 324 -10.91 -9.98 -15.98
CA THR A 324 -10.35 -9.45 -17.22
C THR A 324 -8.92 -9.91 -17.42
N ASP A 325 -8.48 -9.97 -18.68
CA ASP A 325 -7.10 -10.30 -19.03
C ASP A 325 -6.09 -9.33 -18.41
N TRP A 326 -6.48 -8.06 -18.20
CA TRP A 326 -5.63 -7.07 -17.54
C TRP A 326 -5.29 -7.50 -16.11
N VAL A 327 -6.29 -7.93 -15.33
CA VAL A 327 -6.09 -8.42 -13.95
C VAL A 327 -5.27 -9.71 -13.96
N GLY A 328 -5.57 -10.64 -14.87
CA GLY A 328 -4.75 -11.85 -15.03
C GLY A 328 -3.28 -11.53 -15.32
N GLY A 329 -3.02 -10.55 -16.19
CA GLY A 329 -1.68 -10.05 -16.48
C GLY A 329 -1.00 -9.40 -15.28
N LEU A 330 -1.72 -8.59 -14.50
CA LEU A 330 -1.22 -8.01 -13.24
C LEU A 330 -0.80 -9.11 -12.26
N LEU A 331 -1.68 -10.08 -12.00
CA LEU A 331 -1.43 -11.15 -11.03
C LEU A 331 -0.22 -12.01 -11.42
N ARG A 332 0.02 -12.23 -12.72
CA ARG A 332 1.25 -12.91 -13.19
C ARG A 332 2.51 -12.10 -12.93
N ARG A 333 2.46 -10.77 -13.08
CA ARG A 333 3.62 -9.90 -12.76
C ARG A 333 3.87 -9.85 -11.26
N VAL A 334 2.83 -9.69 -10.45
CA VAL A 334 2.91 -9.77 -8.98
C VAL A 334 3.51 -11.10 -8.56
N TRP A 335 3.06 -12.22 -9.14
CA TRP A 335 3.65 -13.53 -8.89
C TRP A 335 5.13 -13.57 -9.27
N GLY A 336 5.51 -13.06 -10.45
CA GLY A 336 6.90 -13.04 -10.89
C GLY A 336 7.51 -14.44 -11.10
N SER A 337 8.83 -14.51 -11.21
CA SER A 337 9.56 -15.78 -11.32
C SER A 337 9.72 -16.48 -9.97
N ASP A 338 10.16 -17.75 -9.99
CA ASP A 338 10.47 -18.52 -8.77
C ASP A 338 11.68 -17.96 -7.99
N THR A 339 12.42 -17.02 -8.58
CA THR A 339 13.57 -16.34 -7.97
C THR A 339 13.28 -14.87 -7.65
N SER A 340 12.01 -14.46 -7.71
CA SER A 340 11.61 -13.08 -7.43
C SER A 340 12.04 -12.68 -6.01
N PRO A 341 12.74 -11.55 -5.83
CA PRO A 341 13.20 -11.12 -4.50
C PRO A 341 12.02 -10.76 -3.58
N TRP A 342 10.85 -10.46 -4.15
CA TRP A 342 9.63 -10.16 -3.38
C TRP A 342 9.10 -11.35 -2.58
N ILE A 343 9.43 -12.60 -2.95
CA ILE A 343 8.91 -13.81 -2.29
C ILE A 343 9.15 -13.77 -0.77
N ASN A 344 10.35 -13.32 -0.38
CA ASN A 344 10.80 -13.27 1.01
C ASN A 344 10.69 -11.86 1.62
N HIS A 345 10.07 -10.92 0.92
CA HIS A 345 9.80 -9.60 1.48
C HIS A 345 8.92 -9.74 2.74
N PRO A 346 9.15 -8.97 3.82
CA PRO A 346 8.38 -9.10 5.06
C PRO A 346 6.87 -8.84 4.91
N TRP A 347 6.49 -8.12 3.85
CA TRP A 347 5.09 -7.86 3.46
C TRP A 347 4.63 -8.71 2.27
N TRP A 348 5.41 -9.70 1.85
CA TRP A 348 5.08 -10.69 0.81
C TRP A 348 4.44 -10.08 -0.44
N GLU A 349 3.31 -10.62 -0.89
CA GLU A 349 2.60 -10.18 -2.09
C GLU A 349 2.04 -8.76 -1.97
N ASN A 350 1.75 -8.25 -0.76
CA ASN A 350 1.28 -6.88 -0.57
C ASN A 350 2.34 -5.87 -1.03
N ALA A 351 3.61 -6.15 -0.74
CA ALA A 351 4.73 -5.36 -1.25
C ALA A 351 4.88 -5.46 -2.77
N ALA A 352 4.70 -6.65 -3.34
CA ALA A 352 4.74 -6.85 -4.79
C ALA A 352 3.59 -6.14 -5.53
N PHE A 353 2.39 -6.10 -4.94
CA PHE A 353 1.28 -5.28 -5.45
C PHE A 353 1.62 -3.79 -5.41
N GLY A 354 2.14 -3.29 -4.28
CA GLY A 354 2.59 -1.91 -4.15
C GLY A 354 3.64 -1.53 -5.19
N TRP A 355 4.61 -2.43 -5.43
CA TRP A 355 5.60 -2.27 -6.48
C TRP A 355 4.95 -2.23 -7.88
N GLU A 356 4.13 -3.20 -8.24
CA GLU A 356 3.49 -3.25 -9.56
C GLU A 356 2.56 -2.06 -9.85
N PHE A 357 1.98 -1.45 -8.83
CA PHE A 357 1.16 -0.25 -8.98
C PHE A 357 1.97 1.04 -9.12
N LEU A 358 3.10 1.15 -8.44
CA LEU A 358 3.79 2.43 -8.22
C LEU A 358 5.18 2.51 -8.87
N LYS A 359 5.78 1.41 -9.34
CA LYS A 359 7.16 1.39 -9.86
C LYS A 359 7.43 2.33 -11.03
N ASP A 360 6.41 2.66 -11.82
CA ASP A 360 6.51 3.57 -12.96
C ASP A 360 6.35 5.05 -12.56
N MET A 361 6.03 5.35 -11.31
CA MET A 361 5.82 6.73 -10.84
C MET A 361 7.01 7.66 -11.08
N PRO A 362 8.28 7.29 -10.80
CA PRO A 362 9.41 8.18 -11.06
C PRO A 362 9.41 8.71 -12.50
N ARG A 363 9.23 7.81 -13.47
CA ARG A 363 9.15 8.18 -14.89
C ARG A 363 7.91 9.02 -15.20
N ASN A 364 6.74 8.64 -14.68
CA ASN A 364 5.48 9.33 -14.98
C ASN A 364 5.45 10.76 -14.44
N PHE A 365 6.16 11.04 -13.34
CA PHE A 365 6.11 12.31 -12.64
C PHE A 365 7.41 13.13 -12.70
N ALA A 366 8.45 12.65 -13.39
CA ALA A 366 9.72 13.35 -13.55
C ALA A 366 9.58 14.77 -14.12
N THR A 367 8.62 14.96 -15.02
CA THR A 367 8.42 16.22 -15.77
C THR A 367 7.00 16.77 -15.65
N GLU A 368 6.20 16.24 -14.73
CA GLU A 368 4.83 16.74 -14.53
C GLU A 368 4.85 18.22 -14.15
N ASP A 369 4.02 19.03 -14.84
CA ASP A 369 3.64 20.36 -14.42
C ASP A 369 2.32 20.29 -13.62
N PRO A 370 2.35 20.47 -12.28
CA PRO A 370 1.16 20.44 -11.46
C PRO A 370 0.09 21.46 -11.89
N ALA A 371 0.48 22.57 -12.51
CA ALA A 371 -0.45 23.61 -12.94
C ALA A 371 -1.37 23.14 -14.08
N GLU A 372 -0.89 22.27 -14.97
CA GLU A 372 -1.71 21.70 -16.04
C GLU A 372 -2.83 20.84 -15.45
N TRP A 373 -2.54 20.12 -14.36
CA TRP A 373 -3.51 19.26 -13.71
C TRP A 373 -4.62 20.04 -13.00
N ALA A 374 -4.30 21.14 -12.32
CA ALA A 374 -5.30 21.98 -11.66
C ALA A 374 -6.37 22.51 -12.63
N LEU A 375 -6.04 22.68 -13.91
CA LEU A 375 -6.99 23.12 -14.94
C LEU A 375 -7.99 22.04 -15.37
N ARG A 376 -7.68 20.76 -15.15
CA ARG A 376 -8.49 19.63 -15.66
C ARG A 376 -9.64 19.23 -14.73
N GLY A 377 -9.55 19.59 -13.44
CA GLY A 377 -10.58 19.23 -12.45
C GLY A 377 -10.75 17.72 -12.24
N GLU A 378 -9.69 16.94 -12.51
CA GLU A 378 -9.67 15.48 -12.40
C GLU A 378 -9.53 15.02 -10.93
N ASP A 379 -9.63 13.71 -10.68
CA ASP A 379 -9.31 13.10 -9.37
C ASP A 379 -7.81 13.27 -9.07
N ASP A 380 -7.44 13.65 -7.85
CA ASP A 380 -6.06 13.97 -7.47
C ASP A 380 -5.11 12.77 -7.45
N LEU A 381 -5.65 11.55 -7.61
CA LEU A 381 -4.88 10.32 -7.85
C LEU A 381 -4.78 9.94 -9.33
N THR A 382 -5.36 10.73 -10.24
CA THR A 382 -5.23 10.49 -11.68
C THR A 382 -3.76 10.49 -12.09
N GLY A 383 -3.32 9.39 -12.70
CA GLY A 383 -1.93 9.15 -13.12
C GLY A 383 -1.02 8.59 -12.02
N VAL A 384 -1.40 8.68 -10.73
CA VAL A 384 -0.64 8.07 -9.62
C VAL A 384 -0.78 6.57 -9.65
N TYR A 385 -2.03 6.11 -9.70
CA TYR A 385 -2.39 4.74 -9.99
C TYR A 385 -2.76 4.59 -11.46
N ALA A 386 -2.54 3.39 -12.02
CA ALA A 386 -3.08 3.05 -13.33
C ALA A 386 -4.60 3.27 -13.34
N ARG A 387 -5.18 3.76 -14.46
CA ARG A 387 -6.63 4.03 -14.56
C ARG A 387 -7.50 2.82 -14.20
N GLN A 388 -6.93 1.62 -14.31
CA GLN A 388 -7.53 0.34 -13.95
C GLN A 388 -7.67 0.09 -12.45
N VAL A 389 -6.99 0.87 -11.62
CA VAL A 389 -6.98 0.72 -10.17
C VAL A 389 -7.71 1.90 -9.54
N ARG A 390 -8.59 1.59 -8.59
CA ARG A 390 -9.16 2.55 -7.66
C ARG A 390 -8.70 2.20 -6.26
N VAL A 391 -8.46 3.24 -5.48
CA VAL A 391 -7.97 3.11 -4.11
C VAL A 391 -8.99 3.72 -3.17
N ALA A 392 -9.54 2.89 -2.30
CA ALA A 392 -10.42 3.31 -1.24
C ALA A 392 -9.63 3.60 0.04
N PRO A 393 -10.13 4.48 0.92
CA PRO A 393 -9.63 4.53 2.29
C PRO A 393 -9.74 3.17 2.96
N GLN A 394 -8.70 2.77 3.70
CA GLN A 394 -8.68 1.57 4.54
C GLN A 394 -9.94 1.41 5.40
N SER A 395 -10.46 2.55 5.89
CA SER A 395 -11.65 2.61 6.74
C SER A 395 -12.96 2.15 6.11
N HIS A 396 -13.02 2.03 4.79
CA HIS A 396 -14.26 1.71 4.11
C HIS A 396 -14.57 0.21 4.14
N PHE A 397 -13.60 -0.63 3.77
CA PHE A 397 -13.83 -2.08 3.69
C PHE A 397 -12.66 -2.93 4.19
N ASN A 398 -11.71 -2.35 4.93
CA ASN A 398 -10.54 -3.09 5.42
C ASN A 398 -10.04 -2.56 6.78
N SER A 399 -10.96 -2.20 7.68
CA SER A 399 -10.56 -1.56 8.93
C SER A 399 -9.75 -2.46 9.85
N TYR A 400 -8.72 -1.90 10.47
CA TYR A 400 -7.85 -2.67 11.36
C TYR A 400 -8.48 -2.97 12.71
N HIS A 401 -8.14 -4.13 13.25
CA HIS A 401 -8.36 -4.41 14.66
C HIS A 401 -7.66 -3.37 15.58
N PRO A 402 -8.25 -2.97 16.72
CA PRO A 402 -7.68 -1.98 17.66
C PRO A 402 -6.26 -2.21 18.18
N ILE A 403 -5.70 -3.41 18.00
CA ILE A 403 -4.30 -3.70 18.36
C ILE A 403 -3.36 -3.18 17.27
N THR A 404 -3.63 -3.51 16.01
CA THR A 404 -2.81 -3.07 14.88
C THR A 404 -2.95 -1.56 14.66
N SER A 405 -4.16 -1.03 14.87
CA SER A 405 -4.45 0.40 14.68
C SER A 405 -3.76 1.33 15.68
N ARG A 406 -3.02 0.82 16.67
CA ARG A 406 -2.13 1.66 17.48
C ARG A 406 -0.94 2.19 16.68
N PHE A 407 -0.60 1.48 15.61
CA PHE A 407 0.50 1.81 14.70
C PHE A 407 -0.01 2.39 13.37
N GLN A 408 -1.33 2.45 13.18
CA GLN A 408 -1.98 2.83 11.91
C GLN A 408 -3.14 3.79 12.19
N HIS A 409 -3.62 4.52 11.18
CA HIS A 409 -4.60 5.59 11.45
C HIS A 409 -6.06 5.14 11.47
N ASP A 410 -6.39 3.97 10.91
CA ASP A 410 -7.77 3.49 10.91
C ASP A 410 -8.01 2.38 11.94
N THR A 411 -9.06 2.53 12.74
CA THR A 411 -9.49 1.52 13.74
C THR A 411 -10.92 1.09 13.43
N TRP A 412 -11.18 -0.22 13.44
CA TRP A 412 -12.54 -0.72 13.34
C TRP A 412 -13.40 -0.25 14.52
N GLN A 413 -14.64 0.11 14.22
CA GLN A 413 -15.67 0.51 15.18
C GLN A 413 -16.99 -0.10 14.72
N GLU A 414 -17.95 -0.24 15.64
CA GLU A 414 -19.27 -0.76 15.32
C GLU A 414 -19.92 0.02 14.16
N GLY A 415 -20.59 -0.70 13.26
CA GLY A 415 -21.20 -0.16 12.04
C GLY A 415 -20.29 -0.19 10.81
N LYS A 416 -18.97 -0.28 10.97
CA LYS A 416 -18.05 -0.46 9.85
C LYS A 416 -18.20 -1.82 9.18
N TYR A 417 -17.90 -1.86 7.88
CA TYR A 417 -18.18 -2.99 7.02
C TYR A 417 -17.38 -4.25 7.38
N VAL A 418 -16.06 -4.12 7.43
CA VAL A 418 -15.14 -5.25 7.59
C VAL A 418 -14.11 -4.92 8.66
N ILE A 419 -13.74 -5.93 9.45
CA ILE A 419 -12.55 -5.90 10.30
C ILE A 419 -11.51 -6.87 9.77
N ALA A 420 -10.26 -6.43 9.72
CA ALA A 420 -9.10 -7.22 9.38
C ALA A 420 -8.14 -7.35 10.57
N PHE A 421 -7.64 -8.57 10.79
CA PHE A 421 -6.69 -8.89 11.87
C PHE A 421 -5.23 -8.91 11.40
N ASN A 422 -4.96 -8.39 10.21
CA ASN A 422 -3.61 -8.25 9.70
C ASN A 422 -2.76 -7.44 10.70
N GLY A 423 -1.54 -7.92 10.96
CA GLY A 423 -0.61 -7.31 11.91
C GLY A 423 -0.95 -7.48 13.40
N VAL A 424 -2.06 -8.13 13.77
CA VAL A 424 -2.40 -8.32 15.21
C VAL A 424 -1.36 -9.20 15.92
N LEU A 425 -0.79 -10.18 15.22
CA LEU A 425 0.30 -11.03 15.74
C LEU A 425 1.59 -10.25 16.02
N SER A 426 1.79 -9.08 15.40
CA SER A 426 2.94 -8.22 15.69
C SER A 426 2.79 -7.47 17.03
N GLY A 427 1.55 -7.28 17.50
CA GLY A 427 1.23 -6.56 18.74
C GLY A 427 0.65 -7.43 19.85
N SER A 428 0.55 -8.75 19.67
CA SER A 428 -0.12 -9.65 20.61
C SER A 428 0.39 -11.09 20.56
N SER A 429 0.16 -11.85 21.62
CA SER A 429 0.55 -13.27 21.67
C SER A 429 -0.46 -14.15 20.93
N PRO A 430 -0.05 -15.32 20.39
CA PRO A 430 -0.97 -16.22 19.69
C PRO A 430 -2.24 -16.59 20.49
N ALA A 431 -2.11 -16.80 21.81
CA ALA A 431 -3.25 -17.11 22.68
C ALA A 431 -4.27 -15.96 22.80
N VAL A 432 -3.78 -14.72 22.86
CA VAL A 432 -4.67 -13.54 22.87
C VAL A 432 -5.35 -13.41 21.52
N VAL A 433 -4.62 -13.61 20.42
CA VAL A 433 -5.18 -13.53 19.07
C VAL A 433 -6.31 -14.55 18.85
N GLN A 434 -6.15 -15.79 19.32
CA GLN A 434 -7.21 -16.81 19.25
C GLN A 434 -8.48 -16.37 20.00
N THR A 435 -8.33 -15.81 21.21
CA THR A 435 -9.45 -15.23 21.97
C THR A 435 -10.12 -14.09 21.21
N LEU A 436 -9.34 -13.24 20.56
CA LEU A 436 -9.87 -12.12 19.77
C LEU A 436 -10.66 -12.59 18.55
N TYR A 437 -10.19 -13.62 17.83
CA TYR A 437 -10.94 -14.22 16.73
C TYR A 437 -12.31 -14.71 17.17
N ALA A 438 -12.40 -15.39 18.32
CA ALA A 438 -13.67 -15.86 18.86
C ALA A 438 -14.59 -14.70 19.30
N ASN A 439 -14.04 -13.69 19.97
CA ASN A 439 -14.80 -12.54 20.46
C ASN A 439 -15.42 -11.73 19.32
N TYR A 440 -14.64 -11.38 18.30
CA TYR A 440 -15.14 -10.60 17.17
C TYR A 440 -16.05 -11.41 16.25
N TYR A 441 -15.85 -12.73 16.17
CA TYR A 441 -16.79 -13.61 15.50
C TYR A 441 -18.16 -13.59 16.19
N ARG A 442 -18.20 -13.76 17.52
CA ARG A 442 -19.44 -13.64 18.32
C ARG A 442 -20.07 -12.27 18.15
N LEU A 443 -19.28 -11.19 18.23
CA LEU A 443 -19.76 -9.84 18.00
C LEU A 443 -20.37 -9.67 16.60
N ALA A 444 -19.73 -10.20 15.55
CA ALA A 444 -20.29 -10.18 14.20
C ALA A 444 -21.65 -10.91 14.13
N CYS A 445 -21.79 -12.05 14.80
CA CYS A 445 -23.04 -12.79 14.88
C CYS A 445 -24.15 -11.99 15.60
N GLU A 446 -23.80 -11.33 16.70
CA GLU A 446 -24.70 -10.51 17.50
C GLU A 446 -25.18 -9.27 16.76
N LEU A 447 -24.24 -8.48 16.21
CA LEU A 447 -24.55 -7.26 15.45
C LEU A 447 -25.47 -7.51 14.26
N ASN A 448 -25.45 -8.72 13.70
CA ASN A 448 -26.24 -9.08 12.52
C ASN A 448 -27.47 -9.93 12.83
N ASN A 449 -27.73 -10.25 14.10
CA ASN A 449 -28.82 -11.13 14.56
C ASN A 449 -28.82 -12.51 13.86
N VAL A 450 -27.64 -13.13 13.71
CA VAL A 450 -27.44 -14.42 13.03
C VAL A 450 -26.85 -15.50 13.94
N GLN A 451 -26.96 -15.35 15.27
CA GLN A 451 -26.36 -16.26 16.25
C GLN A 451 -26.74 -17.73 16.02
N SER A 452 -27.97 -18.01 15.55
CA SER A 452 -28.42 -19.38 15.25
C SER A 452 -27.74 -20.04 14.05
N GLN A 453 -27.05 -19.26 13.21
CA GLN A 453 -26.28 -19.74 12.05
C GLN A 453 -24.79 -19.86 12.36
N CYS A 454 -24.36 -19.33 13.51
CA CYS A 454 -22.96 -19.29 13.90
C CYS A 454 -22.50 -20.63 14.49
N VAL A 455 -21.25 -20.99 14.20
CA VAL A 455 -20.61 -22.15 14.82
C VAL A 455 -20.33 -21.87 16.30
N SER A 456 -20.33 -22.91 17.14
CA SER A 456 -19.98 -22.74 18.55
C SER A 456 -18.58 -22.14 18.69
N SER A 457 -18.46 -21.17 19.59
CA SER A 457 -17.19 -20.51 19.92
C SER A 457 -16.61 -20.98 21.25
N ASP A 458 -17.14 -22.06 21.83
CA ASP A 458 -16.60 -22.67 23.06
C ASP A 458 -15.35 -23.48 22.69
N TRP A 459 -14.19 -22.80 22.70
CA TRP A 459 -12.86 -23.37 22.43
C TRP A 459 -11.95 -23.27 23.64
#